data_AF-A0A6A6EHR3-F1
#
_entry.id   AF-A0A6A6EHR3-F1
#
_cell.length_a   1.000
_cell.length_b   1.000
_cell.length_c   1.000
_cell.angle_alpha   90.00
_cell.angle_beta   90.00
_cell.angle_gamma   90.00
#
_symmetry.space_group_name_H-M   'P 1'
#
loop_
_entity.id
_entity.type
_entity.pdbx_description
1 polymer ?
#
loop_
_entity_poly.entity_id
_entity_poly.type
_entity_poly.pdbx_seq_one_letter_code
_entity_poly.pdbx_strand_id
1 'polypeptide(L)'
;MGVLDLLPHCVSGVYLLYHSDFEKWSFGKLSALREAALALEDGYKYYYMGYYIHYCVKMRYKGDYKPQHVLDPETYAWDPLDGELRQLLDSKEYVSLSRERRLKKEDREDSGNGSAIDVDPKDNIRIDFPLPSAAEAGKAVQRGMSLFDLKVPGLMTVEDIETQVKLDNQAIQIRGFPRIVEAQELVAWRKGDLREPQTLKGIIGELVACVGPEVAPQLVVNFGRPIKNLPESINISPEDSAAQIFQKIAAASKFSIHRLRVTKGSDGSPIPNSGDVTVYQTGLRNRSAVDVKDLGPQIAWRTVFIVEYLGPILIHPLIYYGRPLIYGTSGTPSELQKLSLILIVLHFLKREFETLFVHRFSLATMPARNIFKNSAHYWLFSGVNLAYWIYSPNAPTAHTSNPLITYTGITLFIIGEFGNLSNHYTLKNLRRPGSTDRGIPKGLGFNLVTCPNYMFETVSWVGIWLVNWSLSTLVFLVLAVGQMATWARKKEMRYRKEFRDKYKRKRFFILPGIY
;
A
#
# COMPACT_ATOMS: atom_id res chain seq x y z
N MET A 1 -22.92 25.70 -22.83
CA MET A 1 -22.00 25.92 -21.69
C MET A 1 -20.61 25.51 -22.13
N GLY A 2 -19.67 26.46 -22.15
CA GLY A 2 -18.26 26.20 -22.43
C GLY A 2 -17.49 26.04 -21.11
N VAL A 3 -16.60 25.06 -21.06
CA VAL A 3 -15.66 24.81 -19.95
C VAL A 3 -14.27 25.10 -20.47
N LEU A 4 -13.61 26.09 -19.87
CA LEU A 4 -12.31 26.61 -20.30
C LEU A 4 -11.34 26.59 -19.13
N ASP A 5 -10.08 26.28 -19.41
CA ASP A 5 -8.97 26.49 -18.49
C ASP A 5 -8.17 27.73 -18.93
N LEU A 6 -7.96 28.67 -18.01
CA LEU A 6 -7.15 29.86 -18.23
C LEU A 6 -5.76 29.63 -17.62
N LEU A 7 -4.75 29.56 -18.47
CA LEU A 7 -3.35 29.30 -18.11
C LEU A 7 -2.52 30.56 -18.35
N PRO A 8 -1.33 30.71 -17.73
CA PRO A 8 -0.55 31.96 -17.79
C PRO A 8 -0.32 32.56 -19.18
N HIS A 9 -0.31 31.72 -20.23
CA HIS A 9 -0.08 32.15 -21.61
C HIS A 9 -1.11 31.65 -22.61
N CYS A 10 -2.15 30.92 -22.18
CA CYS A 10 -3.12 30.38 -23.10
C CYS A 10 -4.53 30.19 -22.54
N VAL A 11 -5.51 30.31 -23.42
CA VAL A 11 -6.88 29.84 -23.20
C VAL A 11 -6.99 28.42 -23.73
N SER A 12 -7.43 27.47 -22.91
CA SER A 12 -7.62 26.07 -23.31
C SER A 12 -9.10 25.71 -23.34
N GLY A 13 -9.60 25.36 -24.53
CA GLY A 13 -10.97 24.89 -24.71
C GLY A 13 -11.10 23.42 -24.32
N VAL A 14 -11.78 23.14 -23.21
CA VAL A 14 -11.90 21.77 -22.68
C VAL A 14 -13.16 21.08 -23.21
N TYR A 15 -14.33 21.67 -22.94
CA TYR A 15 -15.62 21.13 -23.41
C TYR A 15 -16.58 22.23 -23.82
N LEU A 16 -17.34 21.99 -24.89
CA LEU A 16 -18.55 22.75 -25.18
C LEU A 16 -19.75 21.81 -25.16
N LEU A 17 -20.69 22.11 -24.27
CA LEU A 17 -21.90 21.33 -24.04
C LEU A 17 -23.11 22.16 -24.50
N TYR A 18 -23.92 21.59 -25.38
CA TYR A 18 -25.20 22.17 -25.81
C TYR A 18 -26.19 21.05 -26.15
N HIS A 19 -27.49 21.35 -26.11
CA HIS A 19 -28.54 20.39 -26.39
C HIS A 19 -28.53 19.98 -27.88
N SER A 20 -28.76 18.70 -28.20
CA SER A 20 -28.62 18.14 -29.56
C SER A 20 -29.50 18.84 -30.61
N ASP A 21 -30.64 19.38 -30.21
CA ASP A 21 -31.56 20.10 -31.11
C ASP A 21 -30.92 21.30 -31.82
N PHE A 22 -29.80 21.81 -31.30
CA PHE A 22 -29.06 22.94 -31.86
C PHE A 22 -27.86 22.54 -32.73
N GLU A 23 -27.64 21.24 -32.99
CA GLU A 23 -26.49 20.74 -33.77
C GLU A 23 -26.38 21.41 -35.14
N LYS A 24 -27.52 21.68 -35.81
CA LYS A 24 -27.59 22.37 -37.10
C LYS A 24 -26.91 23.75 -37.12
N TRP A 25 -26.79 24.40 -35.96
CA TRP A 25 -26.18 25.73 -35.83
C TRP A 25 -24.68 25.69 -35.52
N SER A 26 -24.11 24.51 -35.28
CA SER A 26 -22.67 24.32 -35.05
C SER A 26 -22.08 25.28 -33.99
N PHE A 27 -22.73 25.41 -32.83
CA PHE A 27 -22.28 26.32 -31.76
C PHE A 27 -20.83 26.10 -31.29
N GLY A 28 -20.25 24.93 -31.57
CA GLY A 28 -18.81 24.65 -31.46
C GLY A 28 -17.93 25.71 -32.14
N LYS A 29 -18.27 26.08 -33.38
CA LYS A 29 -17.49 27.06 -34.15
C LYS A 29 -17.62 28.47 -33.57
N LEU A 30 -18.81 28.82 -33.11
CA LEU A 30 -19.07 30.12 -32.48
C LEU A 30 -18.33 30.24 -31.14
N SER A 31 -18.32 29.18 -30.34
CA SER A 31 -17.57 29.13 -29.08
C SER A 31 -16.07 29.31 -29.35
N ALA A 32 -15.52 28.59 -30.31
CA ALA A 32 -14.11 28.72 -30.69
C ALA A 32 -13.74 30.15 -31.12
N LEU A 33 -14.61 30.84 -31.86
CA LEU A 33 -14.40 32.26 -32.20
C LEU A 33 -14.43 33.15 -30.95
N ARG A 34 -15.35 32.91 -30.02
CA ARG A 34 -15.43 33.70 -28.78
C ARG A 34 -14.25 33.43 -27.85
N GLU A 35 -13.77 32.20 -27.77
CA GLU A 35 -12.59 31.80 -27.02
C GLU A 35 -11.30 32.39 -27.62
N ALA A 36 -11.19 32.43 -28.95
CA ALA A 36 -10.10 33.13 -29.62
C ALA A 36 -10.15 34.65 -29.37
N ALA A 37 -11.35 35.25 -29.39
CA ALA A 37 -11.53 36.65 -29.04
C ALA A 37 -11.14 36.93 -27.58
N LEU A 38 -11.54 36.07 -26.64
CA LEU A 38 -11.13 36.13 -25.24
C LEU A 38 -9.60 36.08 -25.10
N ALA A 39 -8.93 35.18 -25.83
CA ALA A 39 -7.47 35.09 -25.82
C ALA A 39 -6.81 36.42 -26.24
N LEU A 40 -7.38 37.10 -27.24
CA LEU A 40 -6.90 38.41 -27.70
C LEU A 40 -7.22 39.53 -26.71
N GLU A 41 -8.46 39.60 -26.21
CA GLU A 41 -8.97 40.63 -25.28
C GLU A 41 -8.13 40.65 -23.99
N ASP A 42 -7.80 39.48 -23.46
CA ASP A 42 -7.08 39.33 -22.19
C ASP A 42 -5.55 39.16 -22.36
N GLY A 43 -5.03 39.28 -23.59
CA GLY A 43 -3.58 39.27 -23.86
C GLY A 43 -2.89 37.90 -23.74
N TYR A 44 -3.63 36.80 -23.88
CA TYR A 44 -3.05 35.46 -23.98
C TYR A 44 -2.32 35.26 -25.31
N LYS A 45 -1.23 34.49 -25.31
CA LYS A 45 -0.42 34.24 -26.51
C LYS A 45 -1.01 33.15 -27.40
N TYR A 46 -1.68 32.17 -26.80
CA TYR A 46 -2.16 30.99 -27.52
C TYR A 46 -3.61 30.65 -27.16
N TYR A 47 -4.32 30.10 -28.14
CA TYR A 47 -5.61 29.44 -27.93
C TYR A 47 -5.46 27.96 -28.28
N TYR A 48 -5.68 27.09 -27.29
CA TYR A 48 -5.54 25.64 -27.44
C TYR A 48 -6.91 25.01 -27.66
N MET A 49 -7.14 24.53 -28.89
CA MET A 49 -8.41 23.91 -29.31
C MET A 49 -8.49 22.42 -28.96
N GLY A 50 -7.54 21.88 -28.20
CA GLY A 50 -7.40 20.44 -27.94
C GLY A 50 -6.80 19.68 -29.14
N TYR A 51 -6.96 18.35 -29.13
CA TYR A 51 -6.45 17.48 -30.18
C TYR A 51 -6.95 17.85 -31.58
N TYR A 52 -6.12 17.59 -32.58
CA TYR A 52 -6.48 17.65 -34.01
C TYR A 52 -6.21 16.27 -34.63
N ILE A 53 -7.25 15.66 -35.20
CA ILE A 53 -7.16 14.38 -35.90
C ILE A 53 -7.67 14.61 -37.31
N HIS A 54 -6.77 14.52 -38.29
CA HIS A 54 -7.03 14.96 -39.66
C HIS A 54 -8.23 14.24 -40.31
N TYR A 55 -8.33 12.93 -40.14
CA TYR A 55 -9.42 12.09 -40.66
C TYR A 55 -10.72 12.17 -39.85
N CYS A 56 -10.71 12.82 -38.67
CA CYS A 56 -11.91 12.95 -37.85
C CYS A 56 -12.76 14.13 -38.34
N VAL A 57 -13.88 13.82 -39.01
CA VAL A 57 -14.82 14.82 -39.57
C VAL A 57 -15.25 15.87 -38.52
N LYS A 58 -15.49 15.44 -37.26
CA LYS A 58 -15.92 16.33 -36.17
C LYS A 58 -14.82 17.29 -35.70
N MET A 59 -13.55 17.01 -35.99
CA MET A 59 -12.40 17.80 -35.55
C MET A 59 -11.75 18.58 -36.70
N ARG A 60 -12.06 18.23 -37.95
CA ARG A 60 -11.49 18.83 -39.15
C ARG A 60 -11.65 20.36 -39.20
N TYR A 61 -12.77 20.87 -38.68
CA TYR A 61 -13.06 22.32 -38.64
C TYR A 61 -12.03 23.14 -37.86
N LYS A 62 -11.32 22.53 -36.91
CA LYS A 62 -10.25 23.22 -36.19
C LYS A 62 -9.16 23.68 -37.16
N GLY A 63 -8.96 22.94 -38.26
CA GLY A 63 -8.03 23.23 -39.34
C GLY A 63 -8.31 24.52 -40.13
N ASP A 64 -9.49 25.10 -39.95
CA ASP A 64 -9.98 26.26 -40.71
C ASP A 64 -9.57 27.60 -40.08
N TYR A 65 -9.14 27.60 -38.81
CA TYR A 65 -8.67 28.80 -38.11
C TYR A 65 -7.20 29.08 -38.44
N LYS A 66 -6.82 30.35 -38.60
CA LYS A 66 -5.46 30.77 -38.94
C LYS A 66 -5.00 31.97 -38.09
N PRO A 67 -3.70 32.04 -37.72
CA PRO A 67 -2.66 31.01 -37.89
C PRO A 67 -2.88 29.82 -36.96
N GLN A 68 -2.44 28.62 -37.37
CA GLN A 68 -2.62 27.41 -36.58
C GLN A 68 -1.40 26.50 -36.67
N HIS A 69 -1.07 25.90 -35.54
CA HIS A 69 0.04 24.98 -35.38
C HIS A 69 -0.47 23.64 -34.80
N VAL A 70 0.19 22.56 -35.17
CA VAL A 70 -0.01 21.21 -34.62
C VAL A 70 1.29 20.76 -34.00
N LEU A 71 1.19 20.09 -32.86
CA LEU A 71 2.33 19.55 -32.14
C LEU A 71 2.83 18.29 -32.84
N ASP A 72 4.10 18.26 -33.23
CA ASP A 72 4.77 17.08 -33.78
C ASP A 72 4.78 15.97 -32.69
N PRO A 73 4.28 14.77 -32.99
CA PRO A 73 4.10 13.71 -32.00
C PRO A 73 5.42 13.04 -31.56
N GLU A 74 6.52 13.24 -32.27
CA GLU A 74 7.83 12.65 -31.94
C GLU A 74 8.73 13.65 -31.20
N THR A 75 8.72 14.92 -31.61
CA THR A 75 9.63 15.96 -31.06
C THR A 75 8.96 17.00 -30.18
N TYR A 76 7.63 17.04 -30.14
CA TYR A 76 6.85 18.07 -29.46
C TYR A 76 7.16 19.51 -29.94
N ALA A 77 7.67 19.64 -31.17
CA ALA A 77 7.78 20.93 -31.85
C ALA A 77 6.42 21.38 -32.39
N TRP A 78 6.16 22.68 -32.45
CA TRP A 78 4.93 23.22 -33.04
C TRP A 78 5.17 23.55 -34.52
N ASP A 79 4.55 22.81 -35.42
CA ASP A 79 4.63 23.06 -36.87
C ASP A 79 3.33 23.69 -37.40
N PRO A 80 3.39 24.63 -38.35
CA PRO A 80 2.19 25.18 -39.00
C PRO A 80 1.33 24.10 -39.67
N LEU A 81 0.01 24.18 -39.48
CA LEU A 81 -0.96 23.31 -40.16
C LEU A 81 -1.31 23.86 -41.55
N ASP A 82 -0.30 23.90 -42.41
CA ASP A 82 -0.40 24.29 -43.82
C ASP A 82 0.67 23.56 -44.66
N GLY A 83 0.71 23.88 -45.96
CA GLY A 83 1.74 23.41 -46.89
C GLY A 83 2.05 21.92 -46.80
N GLU A 84 3.30 21.62 -46.44
CA GLU A 84 3.87 20.27 -46.35
C GLU A 84 3.10 19.37 -45.36
N LEU A 85 2.82 19.86 -44.15
CA LEU A 85 2.17 19.05 -43.11
C LEU A 85 0.77 18.60 -43.55
N ARG A 86 0.00 19.52 -44.17
CA ARG A 86 -1.36 19.21 -44.61
C ARG A 86 -1.37 18.17 -45.73
N GLN A 87 -0.48 18.32 -46.72
CA GLN A 87 -0.35 17.36 -47.83
C GLN A 87 0.03 15.95 -47.35
N LEU A 88 0.92 15.88 -46.36
CA LEU A 88 1.29 14.61 -45.75
C LEU A 88 0.13 13.99 -44.97
N LEU A 89 -0.62 14.80 -44.21
CA LEU A 89 -1.79 14.32 -43.47
C LEU A 89 -2.93 13.86 -44.38
N ASP A 90 -3.07 14.43 -45.58
CA ASP A 90 -4.05 13.98 -46.59
C ASP A 90 -3.69 12.60 -47.18
N SER A 91 -2.43 12.14 -47.07
CA SER A 91 -1.92 10.90 -47.67
C SER A 91 -1.49 9.82 -46.67
N LYS A 92 -1.11 10.20 -45.45
CA LYS A 92 -0.64 9.30 -44.39
C LYS A 92 -1.52 9.42 -43.15
N GLU A 93 -1.73 8.30 -42.46
CA GLU A 93 -2.48 8.27 -41.19
C GLU A 93 -1.67 8.83 -40.01
N TYR A 94 -0.35 8.68 -40.04
CA TYR A 94 0.59 9.18 -39.04
C TYR A 94 1.64 10.06 -39.72
N VAL A 95 1.84 11.27 -39.20
CA VAL A 95 2.81 12.23 -39.74
C VAL A 95 3.55 12.90 -38.59
N SER A 96 4.88 12.87 -38.67
CA SER A 96 5.80 13.69 -37.88
C SER A 96 6.70 14.43 -38.87
N LEU A 97 6.65 15.77 -38.91
CA LEU A 97 7.44 16.53 -39.87
C LEU A 97 8.93 16.43 -39.58
N SER A 98 9.30 16.37 -38.30
CA SER A 98 10.68 16.15 -37.90
C SER A 98 11.23 14.83 -38.44
N ARG A 99 10.44 13.75 -38.41
CA ARG A 99 10.77 12.47 -39.02
C ARG A 99 10.86 12.55 -40.54
N GLU A 100 9.88 13.13 -41.21
CA GLU A 100 9.87 13.24 -42.68
C GLU A 100 11.07 14.04 -43.20
N ARG A 101 11.45 15.10 -42.48
CA ARG A 101 12.65 15.89 -42.78
C ARG A 101 13.94 15.08 -42.56
N ARG A 102 14.00 14.25 -41.51
CA ARG A 102 15.13 13.34 -41.24
C ARG A 102 15.27 12.29 -42.34
N LEU A 103 14.19 11.62 -42.73
CA LEU A 103 14.18 10.63 -43.81
C LEU A 103 14.61 11.24 -45.14
N LYS A 104 14.06 12.41 -45.51
CA LYS A 104 14.49 13.14 -46.71
C LYS A 104 15.98 13.51 -46.69
N LYS A 105 16.58 13.69 -45.52
CA LYS A 105 18.02 13.98 -45.38
C LYS A 105 18.85 12.71 -45.55
N GLU A 106 18.44 11.60 -44.94
CA GLU A 106 19.06 10.29 -45.12
C GLU A 106 19.02 9.84 -46.59
N ASP A 107 17.86 9.97 -47.26
CA ASP A 107 17.72 9.61 -48.67
C ASP A 107 18.63 10.45 -49.58
N ARG A 108 18.87 11.73 -49.24
CA ARG A 108 19.81 12.62 -49.95
C ARG A 108 21.28 12.28 -49.70
N GLU A 109 21.61 11.79 -48.51
CA GLU A 109 22.96 11.35 -48.16
C GLU A 109 23.28 9.99 -48.81
N ASP A 110 22.30 9.09 -48.91
CA ASP A 110 22.45 7.76 -49.54
C ASP A 110 22.54 7.87 -51.08
N SER A 111 21.76 8.76 -51.70
CA SER A 111 21.84 9.03 -53.15
C SER A 111 23.09 9.80 -53.59
N GLY A 112 23.91 10.29 -52.65
CA GLY A 112 25.24 10.86 -52.90
C GLY A 112 26.34 9.82 -53.11
N ASN A 113 26.10 8.55 -52.75
CA ASN A 113 27.06 7.44 -52.79
C ASN A 113 26.55 6.24 -53.61
N GLY A 114 26.27 6.46 -54.91
CA GLY A 114 26.36 5.39 -55.92
C GLY A 114 25.05 4.80 -56.47
N SER A 115 24.97 4.82 -57.80
CA SER A 115 24.07 4.17 -58.76
C SER A 115 22.55 4.28 -58.55
N ALA A 116 21.92 5.01 -59.48
CA ALA A 116 20.49 4.98 -59.71
C ALA A 116 20.02 3.54 -60.03
N ILE A 117 19.32 2.94 -59.08
CA ILE A 117 18.44 1.80 -59.35
C ILE A 117 17.05 2.42 -59.51
N ASP A 118 16.44 2.24 -60.69
CA ASP A 118 15.02 2.54 -60.92
C ASP A 118 14.19 1.64 -59.99
N VAL A 119 13.73 2.20 -58.88
CA VAL A 119 12.77 1.56 -57.99
C VAL A 119 11.42 2.23 -58.19
N ASP A 120 10.40 1.41 -58.48
CA ASP A 120 9.01 1.81 -58.65
C ASP A 120 8.54 2.66 -57.44
N PRO A 121 7.95 3.85 -57.64
CA PRO A 121 7.47 4.71 -56.56
C PRO A 121 6.44 4.06 -55.62
N LYS A 122 5.85 2.91 -56.00
CA LYS A 122 4.91 2.16 -55.16
C LYS A 122 5.57 1.16 -54.20
N ASP A 123 6.82 0.78 -54.42
CA ASP A 123 7.53 -0.19 -53.57
C ASP A 123 8.31 0.46 -52.42
N ASN A 124 8.35 1.79 -52.37
CA ASN A 124 9.08 2.56 -51.35
C ASN A 124 8.21 2.92 -50.12
N ILE A 125 7.16 2.13 -49.83
CA ILE A 125 6.55 2.16 -48.50
C ILE A 125 7.50 1.39 -47.59
N ARG A 126 8.54 2.06 -47.08
CA ARG A 126 9.29 1.60 -45.91
C ARG A 126 8.23 1.23 -44.87
N ILE A 127 8.04 -0.07 -44.63
CA ILE A 127 7.04 -0.52 -43.64
C ILE A 127 7.56 -0.02 -42.29
N ASP A 128 7.05 1.12 -41.87
CA ASP A 128 7.56 1.91 -40.75
C ASP A 128 7.51 1.18 -39.41
N PHE A 129 6.68 0.12 -39.33
CA PHE A 129 6.55 -0.78 -38.20
C PHE A 129 6.66 -2.22 -38.68
N PRO A 130 7.41 -3.08 -37.98
CA PRO A 130 7.63 -4.46 -38.41
C PRO A 130 6.35 -5.31 -38.44
N LEU A 131 5.26 -4.83 -37.84
CA LEU A 131 4.01 -5.57 -37.67
C LEU A 131 2.81 -4.71 -38.11
N PRO A 132 1.82 -5.32 -38.80
CA PRO A 132 0.72 -4.60 -39.44
C PRO A 132 -0.37 -4.12 -38.46
N SER A 133 -0.38 -4.60 -37.21
CA SER A 133 -1.33 -4.16 -36.21
C SER A 133 -0.77 -4.17 -34.78
N ALA A 134 -1.33 -3.32 -33.92
CA ALA A 134 -0.98 -3.27 -32.50
C ALA A 134 -1.27 -4.59 -31.77
N ALA A 135 -2.30 -5.34 -32.19
CA ALA A 135 -2.63 -6.64 -31.61
C ALA A 135 -1.57 -7.70 -31.92
N GLU A 136 -1.00 -7.67 -33.14
CA GLU A 136 0.10 -8.54 -33.53
C GLU A 136 1.41 -8.12 -32.86
N ALA A 137 1.67 -6.82 -32.74
CA ALA A 137 2.78 -6.29 -31.94
C ALA A 137 2.73 -6.78 -30.48
N GLY A 138 1.57 -6.71 -29.83
CA GLY A 138 1.39 -7.23 -28.47
C GLY A 138 1.68 -8.74 -28.37
N LYS A 139 1.23 -9.54 -29.34
CA LYS A 139 1.52 -10.99 -29.38
C LYS A 139 3.01 -11.27 -29.63
N ALA A 140 3.69 -10.46 -30.45
CA ALA A 140 5.11 -10.63 -30.73
C ALA A 140 5.96 -10.32 -29.50
N VAL A 141 5.64 -9.26 -28.75
CA VAL A 141 6.30 -8.95 -27.46
C VAL A 141 6.08 -10.08 -26.45
N GLN A 142 4.87 -10.63 -26.35
CA GLN A 142 4.60 -11.80 -25.51
C GLN A 142 5.42 -13.04 -25.90
N ARG A 143 5.83 -13.15 -27.17
CA ARG A 143 6.71 -14.21 -27.68
C ARG A 143 8.20 -13.88 -27.54
N GLY A 144 8.55 -12.71 -27.00
CA GLY A 144 9.92 -12.28 -26.72
C GLY A 144 10.53 -11.29 -27.70
N MET A 145 9.73 -10.68 -28.58
CA MET A 145 10.21 -9.55 -29.40
C MET A 145 10.52 -8.34 -28.50
N SER A 146 11.66 -7.70 -28.73
CA SER A 146 12.07 -6.50 -27.99
C SER A 146 11.18 -5.31 -28.34
N LEU A 147 10.93 -4.42 -27.37
CA LEU A 147 10.26 -3.14 -27.63
C LEU A 147 11.07 -2.26 -28.58
N PHE A 148 12.40 -2.37 -28.56
CA PHE A 148 13.27 -1.66 -29.49
C PHE A 148 13.04 -2.10 -30.95
N ASP A 149 12.74 -3.39 -31.16
CA ASP A 149 12.50 -3.94 -32.51
C ASP A 149 11.15 -3.50 -33.07
N LEU A 150 10.17 -3.20 -32.21
CA LEU A 150 8.86 -2.70 -32.63
C LEU A 150 8.90 -1.29 -33.23
N LYS A 151 9.97 -0.53 -32.97
CA LYS A 151 10.16 0.86 -33.45
C LYS A 151 8.96 1.76 -33.14
N VAL A 152 8.37 1.62 -31.94
CA VAL A 152 7.21 2.42 -31.53
C VAL A 152 7.62 3.91 -31.48
N PRO A 153 6.85 4.83 -32.08
CA PRO A 153 7.20 6.25 -32.09
C PRO A 153 7.22 6.82 -30.68
N GLY A 154 8.21 7.66 -30.38
CA GLY A 154 8.38 8.31 -29.09
C GLY A 154 9.09 7.47 -28.01
N LEU A 155 9.42 6.20 -28.27
CA LEU A 155 10.34 5.44 -27.41
C LEU A 155 11.79 5.83 -27.72
N MET A 156 12.63 5.88 -26.69
CA MET A 156 14.07 6.06 -26.88
C MET A 156 14.64 4.84 -27.64
N THR A 157 15.55 5.09 -28.57
CA THR A 157 16.35 4.02 -29.19
C THR A 157 17.39 3.49 -28.21
N VAL A 158 18.00 2.35 -28.52
CA VAL A 158 19.10 1.80 -27.72
C VAL A 158 20.25 2.80 -27.64
N GLU A 159 20.55 3.44 -28.76
CA GLU A 159 21.58 4.46 -28.91
C GLU A 159 21.24 5.73 -28.08
N ASP A 160 19.97 6.11 -28.02
CA ASP A 160 19.51 7.22 -27.18
C ASP A 160 19.73 6.95 -25.69
N ILE A 161 19.45 5.74 -25.20
CA ILE A 161 19.70 5.45 -23.77
C ILE A 161 21.20 5.34 -23.49
N GLU A 162 21.99 4.74 -24.38
CA GLU A 162 23.45 4.67 -24.24
C GLU A 162 24.10 6.06 -24.16
N THR A 163 23.54 7.06 -24.86
CA THR A 163 24.06 8.44 -24.89
C THR A 163 23.47 9.35 -23.81
N GLN A 164 22.19 9.21 -23.49
CA GLN A 164 21.46 10.16 -22.65
C GLN A 164 21.23 9.65 -21.21
N VAL A 165 21.37 8.35 -20.95
CA VAL A 165 21.02 7.75 -19.65
C VAL A 165 22.17 6.93 -19.06
N LYS A 166 22.53 7.21 -17.80
CA LYS A 166 23.47 6.38 -17.02
C LYS A 166 22.76 5.14 -16.47
N LEU A 167 22.49 4.18 -17.34
CA LEU A 167 21.70 2.99 -17.03
C LEU A 167 22.27 2.17 -15.85
N ASP A 168 23.60 2.13 -15.70
CA ASP A 168 24.30 1.42 -14.62
C ASP A 168 23.92 1.92 -13.21
N ASN A 169 23.51 3.18 -13.10
CA ASN A 169 23.13 3.82 -11.84
C ASN A 169 21.64 3.62 -11.51
N GLN A 170 20.90 2.84 -12.31
CA GLN A 170 19.48 2.63 -12.05
C GLN A 170 19.27 2.02 -10.66
N ALA A 171 18.43 2.67 -9.86
CA ALA A 171 18.15 2.24 -8.50
C ALA A 171 17.23 1.00 -8.51
N ILE A 172 17.68 -0.07 -7.85
CA ILE A 172 16.95 -1.35 -7.75
C ILE A 172 16.72 -1.71 -6.28
N GLN A 173 15.47 -2.00 -5.93
CA GLN A 173 15.09 -2.52 -4.63
C GLN A 173 14.97 -4.04 -4.67
N ILE A 174 15.90 -4.74 -4.01
CA ILE A 174 15.85 -6.19 -3.86
C ILE A 174 14.96 -6.58 -2.68
N ARG A 175 14.10 -7.58 -2.86
CA ARG A 175 13.26 -8.11 -1.79
C ARG A 175 14.12 -8.73 -0.68
N GLY A 176 13.89 -8.30 0.56
CA GLY A 176 14.58 -8.84 1.74
C GLY A 176 15.93 -8.18 2.01
N PHE A 177 16.39 -7.30 1.11
CA PHE A 177 17.54 -6.46 1.35
C PHE A 177 17.06 -5.06 1.77
N PRO A 178 17.54 -4.50 2.90
CA PRO A 178 17.02 -3.23 3.42
C PRO A 178 17.51 -2.00 2.64
N ARG A 179 18.51 -2.18 1.75
CA ARG A 179 19.10 -1.11 0.95
C ARG A 179 18.65 -1.21 -0.51
N ILE A 180 18.52 -0.04 -1.12
CA ILE A 180 18.48 0.12 -2.57
C ILE A 180 19.91 -0.02 -3.07
N VAL A 181 20.10 -0.72 -4.18
CA VAL A 181 21.40 -0.95 -4.82
C VAL A 181 21.37 -0.41 -6.23
N GLU A 182 22.53 -0.03 -6.75
CA GLU A 182 22.65 0.34 -8.17
C GLU A 182 22.69 -0.91 -9.05
N ALA A 183 22.22 -0.78 -10.29
CA ALA A 183 22.13 -1.90 -11.22
C ALA A 183 23.48 -2.58 -11.46
N GLN A 184 24.57 -1.80 -11.57
CA GLN A 184 25.94 -2.30 -11.74
C GLN A 184 26.47 -3.19 -10.60
N GLU A 185 25.88 -3.12 -9.40
CA GLU A 185 26.22 -3.97 -8.26
C GLU A 185 25.71 -5.42 -8.45
N LEU A 186 24.77 -5.64 -9.37
CA LEU A 186 24.17 -6.96 -9.60
C LEU A 186 25.03 -7.78 -10.57
N VAL A 187 25.33 -9.03 -10.20
CA VAL A 187 26.07 -9.96 -11.08
C VAL A 187 25.30 -10.22 -12.39
N ALA A 188 23.97 -10.30 -12.31
CA ALA A 188 23.12 -10.47 -13.49
C ALA A 188 23.15 -9.27 -14.45
N TRP A 189 23.45 -8.07 -13.94
CA TRP A 189 23.53 -6.85 -14.75
C TRP A 189 24.73 -6.85 -15.68
N ARG A 190 25.89 -7.26 -15.17
CA ARG A 190 27.15 -7.29 -15.93
C ARG A 190 27.12 -8.28 -17.09
N LYS A 191 26.31 -9.33 -16.97
CA LYS A 191 26.15 -10.36 -18.00
C LYS A 191 25.02 -10.06 -18.99
N GLY A 192 24.21 -9.04 -18.75
CA GLY A 192 23.06 -8.70 -19.58
C GLY A 192 23.41 -7.72 -20.69
N ASP A 193 22.68 -7.81 -21.80
CA ASP A 193 22.73 -6.90 -22.94
C ASP A 193 21.42 -6.11 -23.02
N LEU A 194 21.54 -4.83 -23.35
CA LEU A 194 20.41 -3.92 -23.57
C LEU A 194 19.54 -4.36 -24.76
N ARG A 195 20.13 -5.02 -25.76
CA ARG A 195 19.44 -5.54 -26.96
C ARG A 195 18.75 -6.89 -26.73
N GLU A 196 19.00 -7.54 -25.57
CA GLU A 196 18.39 -8.81 -25.22
C GLU A 196 17.27 -8.64 -24.18
N PRO A 197 15.98 -8.68 -24.58
CA PRO A 197 14.85 -8.34 -23.70
C PRO A 197 14.63 -9.31 -22.54
N GLN A 198 15.28 -10.48 -22.56
CA GLN A 198 15.21 -11.48 -21.48
C GLN A 198 16.23 -11.22 -20.36
N THR A 199 17.23 -10.37 -20.60
CA THR A 199 18.23 -10.05 -19.59
C THR A 199 17.76 -8.92 -18.68
N LEU A 200 18.32 -8.85 -17.47
CA LEU A 200 18.00 -7.77 -16.54
C LEU A 200 18.28 -6.38 -17.15
N LYS A 201 19.34 -6.27 -17.95
CA LYS A 201 19.74 -5.03 -18.61
C LYS A 201 18.75 -4.65 -19.72
N GLY A 202 18.32 -5.61 -20.55
CA GLY A 202 17.28 -5.39 -21.56
C GLY A 202 15.95 -4.98 -20.94
N ILE A 203 15.46 -5.68 -19.90
CA ILE A 203 14.19 -5.34 -19.22
C ILE A 203 14.22 -3.92 -18.65
N ILE A 204 15.30 -3.54 -17.97
CA ILE A 204 15.42 -2.19 -17.41
C ILE A 204 15.60 -1.16 -18.54
N GLY A 205 16.32 -1.50 -19.59
CA GLY A 205 16.48 -0.68 -20.78
C GLY A 205 15.17 -0.33 -21.45
N GLU A 206 14.31 -1.33 -21.71
CA GLU A 206 12.98 -1.14 -22.27
C GLU A 206 12.09 -0.25 -21.37
N LEU A 207 12.17 -0.45 -20.05
CA LEU A 207 11.49 0.41 -19.09
C LEU A 207 11.97 1.87 -19.20
N VAL A 208 13.30 2.08 -19.22
CA VAL A 208 13.91 3.41 -19.36
C VAL A 208 13.52 4.05 -20.68
N ALA A 209 13.47 3.29 -21.76
CA ALA A 209 13.04 3.76 -23.08
C ALA A 209 11.62 4.35 -23.06
N CYS A 210 10.74 3.74 -22.26
CA CYS A 210 9.34 4.17 -22.12
C CYS A 210 9.18 5.40 -21.22
N VAL A 211 9.99 5.53 -20.17
CA VAL A 211 9.84 6.62 -19.19
C VAL A 211 10.68 7.85 -19.51
N GLY A 212 11.70 7.71 -20.36
CA GLY A 212 12.56 8.78 -20.78
C GLY A 212 13.67 9.15 -19.76
N PRO A 213 14.60 10.02 -20.17
CA PRO A 213 15.83 10.32 -19.41
C PRO A 213 15.58 11.18 -18.16
N GLU A 214 14.46 11.91 -18.08
CA GLU A 214 14.14 12.77 -16.93
C GLU A 214 13.57 11.96 -15.75
N VAL A 215 12.76 10.95 -16.05
CA VAL A 215 12.05 10.14 -15.04
C VAL A 215 12.89 8.95 -14.61
N ALA A 216 13.62 8.32 -15.53
CA ALA A 216 14.42 7.12 -15.25
C ALA A 216 15.32 7.24 -14.00
N PRO A 217 16.09 8.35 -13.79
CA PRO A 217 16.96 8.49 -12.61
C PRO A 217 16.21 8.58 -11.28
N GLN A 218 14.92 8.91 -11.31
CA GLN A 218 14.07 9.06 -10.12
C GLN A 218 13.33 7.77 -9.75
N LEU A 219 13.38 6.75 -10.63
CA LEU A 219 12.67 5.49 -10.43
C LEU A 219 13.48 4.50 -9.59
N VAL A 220 12.77 3.79 -8.72
CA VAL A 220 13.29 2.61 -8.02
C VAL A 220 12.58 1.38 -8.55
N VAL A 221 13.31 0.50 -9.25
CA VAL A 221 12.77 -0.72 -9.85
C VAL A 221 12.70 -1.82 -8.80
N ASN A 222 11.54 -2.47 -8.64
CA ASN A 222 11.34 -3.55 -7.67
C ASN A 222 10.88 -4.83 -8.36
N PHE A 223 11.73 -5.86 -8.30
CA PHE A 223 11.41 -7.18 -8.82
C PHE A 223 10.63 -7.99 -7.77
N GLY A 224 9.31 -7.83 -7.79
CA GLY A 224 8.39 -8.71 -7.08
C GLY A 224 8.33 -10.09 -7.75
N ARG A 225 8.22 -11.17 -6.96
CA ARG A 225 7.84 -12.47 -7.55
C ARG A 225 6.36 -12.39 -7.94
N PRO A 226 5.99 -12.69 -9.19
CA PRO A 226 4.59 -12.72 -9.58
C PRO A 226 3.86 -13.78 -8.75
N ILE A 227 2.59 -13.52 -8.44
CA ILE A 227 1.73 -14.51 -7.82
C ILE A 227 1.40 -15.53 -8.91
N LYS A 228 1.83 -16.78 -8.71
CA LYS A 228 1.59 -17.86 -9.67
C LYS A 228 0.07 -18.04 -9.88
N ASN A 229 -0.36 -18.16 -11.14
CA ASN A 229 -1.76 -18.31 -11.54
C ASN A 229 -2.67 -17.15 -11.11
N LEU A 230 -2.14 -15.94 -10.95
CA LEU A 230 -2.99 -14.76 -10.77
C LEU A 230 -3.81 -14.53 -12.05
N PRO A 231 -5.14 -14.47 -11.98
CA PRO A 231 -5.97 -14.25 -13.16
C PRO A 231 -5.78 -12.81 -13.68
N GLU A 232 -5.78 -12.64 -15.01
CA GLU A 232 -5.68 -11.32 -15.65
C GLU A 232 -6.92 -10.45 -15.37
N SER A 233 -8.10 -11.07 -15.27
CA SER A 233 -9.35 -10.41 -14.92
C SER A 233 -10.27 -11.30 -14.09
N ILE A 234 -11.16 -10.68 -13.33
CA ILE A 234 -12.23 -11.35 -12.57
C ILE A 234 -13.55 -10.62 -12.80
N ASN A 235 -14.63 -11.37 -13.03
CA ASN A 235 -15.98 -10.81 -13.16
C ASN A 235 -16.68 -10.84 -11.80
N ILE A 236 -17.13 -9.69 -11.29
CA ILE A 236 -17.81 -9.55 -10.00
C ILE A 236 -18.93 -8.51 -10.14
N SER A 237 -20.09 -8.76 -9.51
CA SER A 237 -21.21 -7.83 -9.51
C SER A 237 -20.91 -6.61 -8.62
N PRO A 238 -21.36 -5.40 -8.98
CA PRO A 238 -21.21 -4.22 -8.12
C PRO A 238 -21.84 -4.39 -6.73
N GLU A 239 -22.89 -5.19 -6.62
CA GLU A 239 -23.66 -5.48 -5.40
C GLU A 239 -23.02 -6.58 -4.55
N ASP A 240 -22.09 -7.35 -5.11
CA ASP A 240 -21.36 -8.37 -4.37
C ASP A 240 -20.52 -7.73 -3.26
N SER A 241 -20.32 -8.47 -2.17
CA SER A 241 -19.40 -8.04 -1.11
C SER A 241 -17.96 -7.95 -1.62
N ALA A 242 -17.18 -6.99 -1.10
CA ALA A 242 -15.77 -6.82 -1.39
C ALA A 242 -14.94 -8.07 -1.02
N ALA A 243 -15.41 -8.89 -0.06
CA ALA A 243 -14.82 -10.19 0.25
C ALA A 243 -14.80 -11.16 -0.95
N GLN A 244 -15.75 -11.05 -1.89
CA GLN A 244 -15.75 -11.89 -3.09
C GLN A 244 -14.54 -11.64 -3.99
N ILE A 245 -13.99 -10.42 -4.01
CA ILE A 245 -12.74 -10.10 -4.72
C ILE A 245 -11.62 -11.02 -4.21
N PHE A 246 -11.48 -11.10 -2.89
CA PHE A 246 -10.46 -11.94 -2.26
C PHE A 246 -10.71 -13.43 -2.53
N GLN A 247 -11.97 -13.88 -2.48
CA GLN A 247 -12.33 -15.28 -2.73
C GLN A 247 -12.01 -15.71 -4.16
N LYS A 248 -12.37 -14.92 -5.18
CA LYS A 248 -12.09 -15.25 -6.59
C LYS A 248 -10.60 -15.24 -6.89
N ILE A 249 -9.87 -14.25 -6.38
CA ILE A 249 -8.41 -14.20 -6.53
C ILE A 249 -7.74 -15.39 -5.82
N ALA A 250 -8.16 -15.70 -4.59
CA ALA A 250 -7.64 -16.83 -3.83
C ALA A 250 -7.88 -18.18 -4.53
N ALA A 251 -9.10 -18.38 -5.05
CA ALA A 251 -9.47 -19.60 -5.76
C ALA A 251 -8.63 -19.78 -7.03
N ALA A 252 -8.45 -18.73 -7.83
CA ALA A 252 -7.65 -18.78 -9.06
C ALA A 252 -6.15 -18.95 -8.79
N SER A 253 -5.60 -18.17 -7.86
CA SER A 253 -4.16 -18.18 -7.54
C SER A 253 -3.73 -19.36 -6.65
N LYS A 254 -4.67 -20.07 -6.02
CA LYS A 254 -4.43 -21.11 -5.00
C LYS A 254 -3.71 -20.58 -3.74
N PHE A 255 -3.89 -19.31 -3.42
CA PHE A 255 -3.44 -18.70 -2.17
C PHE A 255 -4.59 -18.58 -1.17
N SER A 256 -4.27 -18.61 0.13
CA SER A 256 -5.26 -18.28 1.17
C SER A 256 -5.66 -16.82 1.09
N ILE A 257 -6.95 -16.52 1.26
CA ILE A 257 -7.49 -15.15 1.35
C ILE A 257 -6.75 -14.29 2.39
N HIS A 258 -6.23 -14.90 3.46
CA HIS A 258 -5.54 -14.18 4.53
C HIS A 258 -4.13 -13.75 4.14
N ARG A 259 -3.53 -14.40 3.15
CA ARG A 259 -2.22 -14.01 2.61
C ARG A 259 -2.30 -12.88 1.60
N LEU A 260 -3.49 -12.60 1.07
CA LEU A 260 -3.66 -11.63 0.00
C LEU A 260 -3.98 -10.25 0.58
N ARG A 261 -3.28 -9.24 0.07
CA ARG A 261 -3.65 -7.83 0.20
C ARG A 261 -4.02 -7.33 -1.19
N VAL A 262 -5.21 -6.76 -1.30
CA VAL A 262 -5.69 -6.16 -2.56
C VAL A 262 -5.77 -4.64 -2.38
N THR A 263 -5.20 -3.90 -3.33
CA THR A 263 -5.25 -2.43 -3.39
C THR A 263 -5.83 -2.00 -4.73
N LYS A 264 -6.44 -0.81 -4.77
CA LYS A 264 -6.91 -0.25 -6.05
C LYS A 264 -5.71 0.24 -6.86
N GLY A 265 -5.68 -0.07 -8.14
CA GLY A 265 -4.64 0.44 -9.04
C GLY A 265 -4.72 1.95 -9.27
N SER A 266 -5.88 2.58 -9.02
CA SER A 266 -6.09 4.02 -9.21
C SER A 266 -5.37 4.89 -8.18
N ASP A 267 -5.31 4.46 -6.91
CA ASP A 267 -4.83 5.29 -5.79
C ASP A 267 -4.00 4.51 -4.75
N GLY A 268 -3.80 3.20 -4.95
CA GLY A 268 -3.10 2.33 -4.01
C GLY A 268 -3.83 2.08 -2.69
N SER A 269 -5.07 2.55 -2.54
CA SER A 269 -5.83 2.40 -1.30
C SER A 269 -6.24 0.93 -1.09
N PRO A 270 -6.21 0.43 0.17
CA PRO A 270 -6.54 -0.97 0.46
C PRO A 270 -8.04 -1.24 0.31
N ILE A 271 -8.37 -2.35 -0.35
CA ILE A 271 -9.74 -2.86 -0.42
C ILE A 271 -10.01 -3.71 0.84
N PRO A 272 -11.09 -3.45 1.59
CA PRO A 272 -11.40 -4.24 2.77
C PRO A 272 -11.87 -5.64 2.36
N ASN A 273 -11.29 -6.68 2.97
CA ASN A 273 -11.86 -8.03 2.92
C ASN A 273 -13.02 -8.11 3.91
N SER A 274 -14.17 -7.53 3.56
CA SER A 274 -15.36 -7.46 4.40
C SER A 274 -16.62 -7.88 3.64
N GLY A 275 -17.56 -8.50 4.35
CA GLY A 275 -18.90 -8.80 3.87
C GLY A 275 -19.82 -7.57 3.84
N ASP A 276 -19.53 -6.54 4.62
CA ASP A 276 -20.42 -5.37 4.79
C ASP A 276 -20.29 -4.32 3.68
N VAL A 277 -19.18 -4.34 2.97
CA VAL A 277 -18.84 -3.33 1.96
C VAL A 277 -19.04 -3.96 0.61
N THR A 278 -19.89 -3.36 -0.22
CA THR A 278 -20.08 -3.80 -1.62
C THR A 278 -18.91 -3.36 -2.50
N VAL A 279 -18.67 -4.06 -3.61
CA VAL A 279 -17.66 -3.68 -4.61
C VAL A 279 -17.91 -2.27 -5.14
N TYR A 280 -19.18 -1.87 -5.29
CA TYR A 280 -19.53 -0.51 -5.68
C TYR A 280 -19.06 0.54 -4.66
N GLN A 281 -19.25 0.28 -3.36
CA GLN A 281 -18.84 1.17 -2.26
C GLN A 281 -17.32 1.28 -2.11
N THR A 282 -16.54 0.30 -2.59
CA THR A 282 -15.09 0.46 -2.65
C THR A 282 -14.66 1.47 -3.71
N GLY A 283 -15.55 1.91 -4.59
CA GLY A 283 -15.24 2.82 -5.70
C GLY A 283 -14.67 2.13 -6.94
N LEU A 284 -14.65 0.79 -6.96
CA LEU A 284 -14.30 0.05 -8.16
C LEU A 284 -15.44 0.12 -9.18
N ARG A 285 -15.10 0.19 -10.46
CA ARG A 285 -16.00 0.26 -11.60
C ARG A 285 -15.58 -0.77 -12.66
N ASN A 286 -16.34 -0.85 -13.74
CA ASN A 286 -15.99 -1.72 -14.86
C ASN A 286 -14.55 -1.46 -15.33
N ARG A 287 -13.78 -2.53 -15.52
CA ARG A 287 -12.35 -2.49 -15.90
C ARG A 287 -11.43 -1.69 -14.96
N SER A 288 -11.79 -1.54 -13.68
CA SER A 288 -10.86 -0.99 -12.69
C SER A 288 -9.68 -1.93 -12.44
N ALA A 289 -8.47 -1.37 -12.40
CA ALA A 289 -7.26 -2.10 -12.04
C ALA A 289 -7.20 -2.37 -10.52
N VAL A 290 -6.71 -3.55 -10.14
CA VAL A 290 -6.44 -3.94 -8.75
C VAL A 290 -5.08 -4.60 -8.65
N ASP A 291 -4.31 -4.21 -7.64
CA ASP A 291 -3.02 -4.83 -7.35
C ASP A 291 -3.17 -5.88 -6.26
N VAL A 292 -2.56 -7.04 -6.47
CA VAL A 292 -2.60 -8.16 -5.53
C VAL A 292 -1.21 -8.44 -4.99
N LYS A 293 -1.07 -8.41 -3.67
CA LYS A 293 0.19 -8.67 -2.97
C LYS A 293 0.08 -9.86 -2.03
N ASP A 294 1.01 -10.79 -2.14
CA ASP A 294 1.20 -11.88 -1.16
C ASP A 294 2.00 -11.38 0.05
N LEU A 295 1.37 -11.43 1.23
CA LEU A 295 1.92 -11.05 2.53
C LEU A 295 2.84 -12.12 3.14
N GLY A 296 2.95 -13.30 2.52
CA GLY A 296 3.66 -14.45 3.08
C GLY A 296 2.83 -15.20 4.12
N PRO A 297 3.41 -16.22 4.79
CA PRO A 297 2.73 -17.03 5.81
C PRO A 297 2.08 -16.18 6.90
N GLN A 298 0.81 -16.45 7.18
CA GLN A 298 0.00 -15.74 8.17
C GLN A 298 -0.46 -16.69 9.27
N ILE A 299 -0.68 -16.16 10.46
CA ILE A 299 -1.24 -16.87 11.62
C ILE A 299 -2.40 -16.06 12.21
N ALA A 300 -3.45 -16.75 12.67
CA ALA A 300 -4.62 -16.10 13.26
C ALA A 300 -4.29 -15.41 14.58
N TRP A 301 -4.81 -14.19 14.80
CA TRP A 301 -4.59 -13.46 16.05
C TRP A 301 -5.02 -14.22 17.30
N ARG A 302 -6.11 -15.01 17.20
CA ARG A 302 -6.56 -15.88 18.30
C ARG A 302 -5.47 -16.87 18.70
N THR A 303 -4.87 -17.57 17.73
CA THR A 303 -3.77 -18.52 17.97
C THR A 303 -2.56 -17.82 18.57
N VAL A 304 -2.25 -16.60 18.10
CA VAL A 304 -1.14 -15.81 18.61
C VAL A 304 -1.30 -15.50 20.10
N PHE A 305 -2.45 -14.98 20.51
CA PHE A 305 -2.70 -14.67 21.92
C PHE A 305 -2.69 -15.92 22.80
N ILE A 306 -3.22 -17.04 22.31
CA ILE A 306 -3.15 -18.33 23.03
C ILE A 306 -1.67 -18.73 23.25
N VAL A 307 -0.84 -18.68 22.21
CA VAL A 307 0.58 -19.05 22.37
C VAL A 307 1.31 -18.06 23.29
N GLU A 308 0.99 -16.76 23.20
CA GLU A 308 1.57 -15.72 24.06
C GLU A 308 1.28 -15.96 25.55
N TYR A 309 0.02 -16.24 25.91
CA TYR A 309 -0.42 -16.38 27.30
C TYR A 309 -0.20 -17.79 27.88
N LEU A 310 -0.12 -18.82 27.04
CA LEU A 310 0.24 -20.18 27.45
C LEU A 310 1.62 -20.24 28.13
N GLY A 311 2.56 -19.39 27.72
CA GLY A 311 3.92 -19.35 28.30
C GLY A 311 3.90 -19.16 29.82
N PRO A 312 3.44 -18.02 30.35
CA PRO A 312 3.32 -17.81 31.79
C PRO A 312 2.49 -18.89 32.51
N ILE A 313 1.40 -19.38 31.90
CA ILE A 313 0.57 -20.45 32.49
C ILE A 313 1.36 -21.74 32.73
N LEU A 314 2.29 -22.09 31.84
CA LEU A 314 3.13 -23.29 31.98
C LEU A 314 4.38 -23.04 32.82
N ILE A 315 5.05 -21.90 32.61
CA ILE A 315 6.36 -21.60 33.20
C ILE A 315 6.24 -21.37 34.72
N HIS A 316 5.18 -20.69 35.17
CA HIS A 316 5.02 -20.41 36.61
C HIS A 316 4.87 -21.68 37.46
N PRO A 317 3.94 -22.62 37.15
CA PRO A 317 3.89 -23.91 37.84
C PRO A 317 5.18 -24.71 37.71
N LEU A 318 5.80 -24.73 36.52
CA LEU A 318 7.04 -25.48 36.29
C LEU A 318 8.17 -25.01 37.20
N ILE A 319 8.39 -23.70 37.34
CA ILE A 319 9.43 -23.17 38.23
C ILE A 319 9.04 -23.31 39.70
N TYR A 320 7.76 -23.12 40.04
CA TYR A 320 7.27 -23.27 41.42
C TYR A 320 7.45 -24.69 41.96
N TYR A 321 7.06 -25.72 41.20
CA TYR A 321 7.24 -27.11 41.60
C TYR A 321 8.68 -27.60 41.35
N GLY A 322 9.38 -27.01 40.39
CA GLY A 322 10.80 -27.27 40.10
C GLY A 322 11.79 -26.61 41.07
N ARG A 323 11.32 -25.93 42.12
CA ARG A 323 12.16 -25.22 43.10
C ARG A 323 13.35 -26.05 43.62
N PRO A 324 13.19 -27.34 44.00
CA PRO A 324 14.33 -28.13 44.49
C PRO A 324 15.45 -28.30 43.47
N LEU A 325 15.10 -28.42 42.19
CA LEU A 325 16.07 -28.58 41.09
C LEU A 325 16.71 -27.24 40.71
N ILE A 326 15.92 -26.16 40.69
CA ILE A 326 16.37 -24.84 40.21
C ILE A 326 17.21 -24.10 41.27
N TYR A 327 16.81 -24.17 42.54
CA TYR A 327 17.45 -23.42 43.63
C TYR A 327 18.19 -24.30 44.65
N GLY A 328 18.21 -25.63 44.47
CA GLY A 328 18.87 -26.55 45.40
C GLY A 328 18.25 -26.54 46.80
N THR A 329 16.95 -26.27 46.92
CA THR A 329 16.26 -26.11 48.21
C THR A 329 15.37 -27.31 48.55
N SER A 330 15.35 -27.70 49.82
CA SER A 330 14.37 -28.65 50.37
C SER A 330 13.20 -27.94 51.08
N GLY A 331 13.24 -26.62 51.20
CA GLY A 331 12.23 -25.83 51.90
C GLY A 331 10.91 -25.78 51.13
N THR A 332 9.79 -25.97 51.83
CA THR A 332 8.47 -25.81 51.23
C THR A 332 8.23 -24.36 50.79
N PRO A 333 7.49 -24.13 49.70
CA PRO A 333 7.16 -22.78 49.25
C PRO A 333 6.26 -22.08 50.26
N SER A 334 6.45 -20.77 50.44
CA SER A 334 5.62 -19.98 51.35
C SER A 334 4.19 -19.81 50.84
N GLU A 335 3.27 -19.44 51.74
CA GLU A 335 1.89 -19.11 51.36
C GLU A 335 1.82 -17.91 50.40
N LEU A 336 2.72 -16.93 50.51
CA LEU A 336 2.78 -15.80 49.58
C LEU A 336 3.32 -16.19 48.20
N GLN A 337 4.26 -17.15 48.14
CA GLN A 337 4.71 -17.72 46.86
C GLN A 337 3.56 -18.47 46.18
N LYS A 338 2.80 -19.25 46.95
CA LYS A 338 1.60 -19.95 46.47
C LYS A 338 0.52 -18.97 46.00
N LEU A 339 0.24 -17.93 46.78
CA LEU A 339 -0.71 -16.88 46.41
C LEU A 339 -0.27 -16.16 45.13
N SER A 340 1.01 -15.80 45.02
CA SER A 340 1.57 -15.15 43.82
C SER A 340 1.42 -16.02 42.56
N LEU A 341 1.66 -17.34 42.70
CA LEU A 341 1.38 -18.31 41.64
C LEU A 341 -0.09 -18.28 41.22
N ILE A 342 -1.00 -18.36 42.18
CA ILE A 342 -2.45 -18.37 41.91
C ILE A 342 -2.88 -17.09 41.20
N LEU A 343 -2.49 -15.91 41.69
CA LEU A 343 -2.89 -14.63 41.10
C LEU A 343 -2.37 -14.47 39.66
N ILE A 344 -1.10 -14.81 39.41
CA ILE A 344 -0.50 -14.67 38.08
C ILE A 344 -1.12 -15.68 37.10
N VAL A 345 -1.30 -16.94 37.51
CA VAL A 345 -1.93 -17.95 36.65
C VAL A 345 -3.40 -17.60 36.39
N LEU A 346 -4.14 -17.13 37.39
CA LEU A 346 -5.53 -16.68 37.20
C LEU A 346 -5.63 -15.50 36.22
N HIS A 347 -4.72 -14.53 36.31
CA HIS A 347 -4.65 -13.44 35.34
C HIS A 347 -4.54 -13.98 33.91
N PHE A 348 -3.56 -14.86 33.63
CA PHE A 348 -3.35 -15.39 32.28
C PHE A 348 -4.45 -16.36 31.84
N LEU A 349 -5.02 -17.18 32.73
CA LEU A 349 -6.18 -18.02 32.40
C LEU A 349 -7.40 -17.18 32.01
N LYS A 350 -7.62 -16.07 32.71
CA LYS A 350 -8.66 -15.10 32.34
C LYS A 350 -8.35 -14.46 30.99
N ARG A 351 -7.09 -14.12 30.68
CA ARG A 351 -6.69 -13.62 29.35
C ARG A 351 -6.93 -14.63 28.23
N GLU A 352 -6.69 -15.92 28.49
CA GLU A 352 -7.02 -17.01 27.56
C GLU A 352 -8.52 -17.11 27.35
N PHE A 353 -9.30 -17.12 28.43
CA PHE A 353 -10.76 -17.11 28.36
C PHE A 353 -11.28 -15.93 27.51
N GLU A 354 -10.77 -14.72 27.76
CA GLU A 354 -11.13 -13.55 26.97
C GLU A 354 -10.75 -13.69 25.49
N THR A 355 -9.58 -14.26 25.20
CA THR A 355 -9.12 -14.52 23.83
C THR A 355 -10.04 -15.50 23.10
N LEU A 356 -10.53 -16.51 23.80
CA LEU A 356 -11.38 -17.56 23.23
C LEU A 356 -12.84 -17.11 23.06
N PHE A 357 -13.39 -16.32 23.99
CA PHE A 357 -14.84 -16.09 24.10
C PHE A 357 -15.28 -14.63 24.07
N VAL A 358 -14.37 -13.67 24.31
CA VAL A 358 -14.70 -12.24 24.43
C VAL A 358 -14.15 -11.44 23.26
N HIS A 359 -12.87 -11.58 22.92
CA HIS A 359 -12.21 -10.74 21.93
C HIS A 359 -12.76 -10.93 20.52
N ARG A 360 -12.94 -9.81 19.82
CA ARG A 360 -13.18 -9.75 18.37
C ARG A 360 -11.99 -9.05 17.74
N PHE A 361 -11.27 -9.70 16.83
CA PHE A 361 -10.09 -9.13 16.19
C PHE A 361 -10.47 -8.32 14.95
N SER A 362 -9.80 -7.18 14.73
CA SER A 362 -10.08 -6.31 13.56
C SER A 362 -9.37 -6.76 12.30
N LEU A 363 -8.31 -7.55 12.47
CA LEU A 363 -7.62 -8.25 11.40
C LEU A 363 -7.71 -9.74 11.75
N ALA A 364 -7.92 -10.59 10.75
CA ALA A 364 -7.98 -12.03 10.99
C ALA A 364 -6.61 -12.59 11.40
N THR A 365 -5.54 -12.08 10.79
CA THR A 365 -4.19 -12.66 10.91
C THR A 365 -3.07 -11.63 11.06
N MET A 366 -1.87 -12.12 11.38
CA MET A 366 -0.60 -11.39 11.32
C MET A 366 0.49 -12.24 10.65
N PRO A 367 1.63 -11.64 10.22
CA PRO A 367 2.76 -12.41 9.69
C PRO A 367 3.27 -13.45 10.69
N ALA A 368 3.38 -14.72 10.27
CA ALA A 368 3.68 -15.85 11.17
C ALA A 368 4.96 -15.68 11.98
N ARG A 369 6.03 -15.14 11.35
CA ARG A 369 7.31 -14.85 12.00
C ARG A 369 7.22 -13.95 13.25
N ASN A 370 6.18 -13.13 13.36
CA ASN A 370 6.00 -12.25 14.51
C ASN A 370 5.63 -13.02 15.79
N ILE A 371 5.20 -14.29 15.68
CA ILE A 371 4.83 -15.10 16.85
C ILE A 371 6.01 -15.24 17.83
N PHE A 372 7.23 -15.41 17.31
CA PHE A 372 8.43 -15.53 18.14
C PHE A 372 8.70 -14.25 18.92
N LYS A 373 8.62 -13.09 18.26
CA LYS A 373 8.85 -11.80 18.90
C LYS A 373 7.82 -11.53 19.99
N ASN A 374 6.54 -11.78 19.70
CA ASN A 374 5.49 -11.52 20.68
C ASN A 374 5.54 -12.52 21.85
N SER A 375 5.72 -13.80 21.55
CA SER A 375 5.77 -14.86 22.58
C SER A 375 7.01 -14.69 23.46
N ALA A 376 8.18 -14.35 22.89
CA ALA A 376 9.39 -14.11 23.67
C ALA A 376 9.20 -13.03 24.74
N HIS A 377 8.41 -11.98 24.45
CA HIS A 377 8.11 -10.96 25.45
C HIS A 377 7.39 -11.54 26.67
N TYR A 378 6.28 -12.26 26.47
CA TYR A 378 5.52 -12.85 27.57
C TYR A 378 6.25 -14.00 28.24
N TRP A 379 6.87 -14.89 27.47
CA TRP A 379 7.53 -16.09 27.99
C TRP A 379 8.78 -15.73 28.78
N LEU A 380 9.61 -14.78 28.32
CA LEU A 380 10.84 -14.41 29.02
C LEU A 380 10.57 -13.43 30.15
N PHE A 381 9.84 -12.33 29.91
CA PHE A 381 9.68 -11.28 30.92
C PHE A 381 8.61 -11.59 31.95
N SER A 382 7.46 -12.12 31.52
CA SER A 382 6.38 -12.47 32.43
C SER A 382 6.47 -13.91 32.93
N GLY A 383 6.89 -14.87 32.10
CA GLY A 383 7.07 -16.26 32.52
C GLY A 383 8.35 -16.44 33.31
N VAL A 384 9.50 -16.54 32.62
CA VAL A 384 10.78 -16.94 33.23
C VAL A 384 11.25 -15.93 34.27
N ASN A 385 11.34 -14.65 33.93
CA ASN A 385 11.87 -13.62 34.83
C ASN A 385 11.03 -13.50 36.11
N LEU A 386 9.71 -13.37 36.02
CA LEU A 386 8.88 -13.28 37.24
C LEU A 386 8.97 -14.56 38.06
N ALA A 387 8.75 -15.72 37.44
CA ALA A 387 8.74 -16.98 38.16
C ALA A 387 10.09 -17.28 38.83
N TYR A 388 11.20 -17.04 38.14
CA TYR A 388 12.55 -17.28 38.68
C TYR A 388 12.82 -16.45 39.93
N TRP A 389 12.40 -15.18 39.98
CA TRP A 389 12.68 -14.32 41.13
C TRP A 389 11.63 -14.45 42.24
N ILE A 390 10.35 -14.70 41.91
CA ILE A 390 9.27 -14.82 42.89
C ILE A 390 9.38 -16.13 43.69
N TYR A 391 9.83 -17.22 43.08
CA TYR A 391 9.84 -18.54 43.72
C TYR A 391 11.18 -18.91 44.37
N SER A 392 12.17 -18.03 44.28
CA SER A 392 13.46 -18.20 44.96
C SER A 392 13.28 -18.28 46.49
N PRO A 393 14.05 -19.12 47.20
CA PRO A 393 14.01 -19.20 48.67
C PRO A 393 14.36 -17.90 49.39
N ASN A 394 15.13 -17.02 48.73
CA ASN A 394 15.60 -15.75 49.30
C ASN A 394 14.78 -14.54 48.82
N ALA A 395 13.67 -14.80 48.13
CA ALA A 395 12.81 -13.74 47.62
C ALA A 395 12.01 -13.08 48.76
N PRO A 396 11.63 -11.80 48.64
CA PRO A 396 10.72 -11.16 49.60
C PRO A 396 9.43 -11.96 49.85
N THR A 397 8.94 -12.65 48.82
CA THR A 397 7.80 -13.58 48.87
C THR A 397 8.00 -14.79 49.75
N ALA A 398 9.23 -15.23 50.00
CA ALA A 398 9.49 -16.39 50.86
C ALA A 398 9.26 -16.07 52.35
N HIS A 399 9.18 -14.78 52.70
CA HIS A 399 9.02 -14.30 54.07
C HIS A 399 7.59 -13.84 54.35
N THR A 400 7.24 -13.65 55.62
CA THR A 400 5.93 -13.11 56.03
C THR A 400 5.78 -11.65 55.62
N SER A 401 4.62 -11.29 55.05
CA SER A 401 4.27 -9.90 54.71
C SER A 401 3.26 -9.33 55.72
N ASN A 402 3.14 -8.00 55.74
CA ASN A 402 2.08 -7.32 56.46
C ASN A 402 0.71 -7.74 55.87
N PRO A 403 -0.22 -8.28 56.69
CA PRO A 403 -1.53 -8.70 56.21
C PRO A 403 -2.32 -7.59 55.52
N LEU A 404 -2.22 -6.33 55.99
CA LEU A 404 -2.91 -5.20 55.37
C LEU A 404 -2.43 -4.93 53.94
N ILE A 405 -1.12 -5.03 53.70
CA ILE A 405 -0.53 -4.87 52.36
C ILE A 405 -1.00 -6.01 51.45
N THR A 406 -1.01 -7.24 51.98
CA THR A 406 -1.44 -8.43 51.25
C THR A 406 -2.93 -8.33 50.85
N TYR A 407 -3.81 -7.98 51.79
CA TYR A 407 -5.24 -7.79 51.51
C TYR A 407 -5.51 -6.62 50.57
N THR A 408 -4.75 -5.53 50.68
CA THR A 408 -4.81 -4.42 49.72
C THR A 408 -4.43 -4.89 48.34
N GLY A 409 -3.33 -5.66 48.22
CA GLY A 409 -2.88 -6.23 46.95
C GLY A 409 -3.90 -7.14 46.29
N ILE A 410 -4.51 -8.05 47.06
CA ILE A 410 -5.60 -8.94 46.57
C ILE A 410 -6.81 -8.11 46.12
N THR A 411 -7.21 -7.10 46.90
CA THR A 411 -8.35 -6.23 46.57
C THR A 411 -8.12 -5.47 45.26
N LEU A 412 -6.92 -4.89 45.09
CA LEU A 412 -6.54 -4.22 43.84
C LEU A 412 -6.51 -5.20 42.67
N PHE A 413 -6.00 -6.41 42.87
CA PHE A 413 -6.02 -7.46 41.85
C PHE A 413 -7.44 -7.77 41.38
N ILE A 414 -8.37 -8.00 42.31
CA ILE A 414 -9.77 -8.31 41.99
C ILE A 414 -10.43 -7.14 41.23
N ILE A 415 -10.29 -5.91 41.73
CA ILE A 415 -10.84 -4.71 41.08
C ILE A 415 -10.25 -4.54 39.67
N GLY A 416 -8.95 -4.75 39.52
CA GLY A 416 -8.24 -4.70 38.24
C GLY A 416 -8.74 -5.74 37.25
N GLU A 417 -8.88 -7.01 37.65
CA GLU A 417 -9.32 -8.08 36.76
C GLU A 417 -10.75 -7.89 36.27
N PHE A 418 -11.68 -7.57 37.18
CA PHE A 418 -13.08 -7.33 36.82
C PHE A 418 -13.24 -6.05 36.01
N GLY A 419 -12.53 -4.98 36.36
CA GLY A 419 -12.52 -3.72 35.60
C GLY A 419 -11.97 -3.92 34.18
N ASN A 420 -10.89 -4.69 34.03
CA ASN A 420 -10.32 -5.03 32.73
C ASN A 420 -11.31 -5.87 31.89
N LEU A 421 -11.92 -6.90 32.48
CA LEU A 421 -12.93 -7.75 31.84
C LEU A 421 -14.16 -6.96 31.37
N SER A 422 -14.71 -6.11 32.23
CA SER A 422 -15.84 -5.24 31.91
C SER A 422 -15.55 -4.36 30.69
N ASN A 423 -14.33 -3.81 30.62
CA ASN A 423 -13.89 -3.02 29.49
C ASN A 423 -13.71 -3.84 28.21
N HIS A 424 -13.23 -5.09 28.29
CA HIS A 424 -13.18 -5.97 27.12
C HIS A 424 -14.56 -6.34 26.59
N TYR A 425 -15.55 -6.58 27.45
CA TYR A 425 -16.94 -6.76 27.02
C TYR A 425 -17.51 -5.50 26.36
N THR A 426 -17.24 -4.32 26.93
CA THR A 426 -17.62 -3.04 26.32
C THR A 426 -17.03 -2.91 24.92
N LEU A 427 -15.73 -3.18 24.76
CA LEU A 427 -15.04 -3.12 23.48
C LEU A 427 -15.51 -4.18 22.47
N LYS A 428 -15.88 -5.38 22.94
CA LYS A 428 -16.50 -6.43 22.11
C LYS A 428 -17.82 -5.94 21.51
N ASN A 429 -18.67 -5.32 22.33
CA ASN A 429 -20.02 -4.90 21.95
C ASN A 429 -20.03 -3.69 21.01
N LEU A 430 -18.93 -2.94 20.90
CA LEU A 430 -18.79 -1.89 19.88
C LEU A 430 -18.75 -2.43 18.45
N ARG A 431 -18.51 -3.73 18.27
CA ARG A 431 -18.54 -4.37 16.95
C ARG A 431 -19.74 -5.29 16.91
N ARG A 432 -20.75 -5.01 16.08
CA ARG A 432 -21.81 -5.99 15.83
C ARG A 432 -21.17 -7.23 15.17
N PRO A 433 -21.66 -8.46 15.44
CA PRO A 433 -21.18 -9.63 14.70
C PRO A 433 -21.40 -9.39 13.21
N GLY A 434 -20.34 -9.52 12.40
CA GLY A 434 -20.39 -9.23 10.96
C GLY A 434 -19.92 -7.83 10.56
N SER A 435 -20.17 -6.79 11.37
CA SER A 435 -19.89 -5.39 10.98
C SER A 435 -18.46 -4.91 11.28
N THR A 436 -17.90 -4.06 10.41
CA THR A 436 -16.65 -3.31 10.66
C THR A 436 -16.80 -1.96 11.38
N ASP A 437 -18.03 -1.57 11.74
CA ASP A 437 -18.33 -0.30 12.40
C ASP A 437 -17.57 -0.13 13.73
N ARG A 438 -16.92 1.03 13.89
CA ARG A 438 -16.20 1.40 15.10
C ARG A 438 -17.02 2.46 15.84
N GLY A 439 -17.59 2.10 16.98
CA GLY A 439 -18.20 3.05 17.90
C GLY A 439 -17.19 3.69 18.86
N ILE A 440 -17.57 4.81 19.49
CA ILE A 440 -16.81 5.39 20.60
C ILE A 440 -17.16 4.62 21.89
N PRO A 441 -16.18 4.02 22.59
CA PRO A 441 -16.44 3.30 23.83
C PRO A 441 -16.97 4.23 24.92
N LYS A 442 -18.01 3.78 25.61
CA LYS A 442 -18.57 4.39 26.82
C LYS A 442 -18.74 3.31 27.88
N GLY A 443 -18.52 3.65 29.15
CA GLY A 443 -18.58 2.70 30.25
C GLY A 443 -17.55 3.01 31.33
N LEU A 444 -17.29 2.01 32.18
CA LEU A 444 -16.40 2.14 33.34
C LEU A 444 -15.00 2.64 32.97
N GLY A 445 -14.58 3.77 33.53
CA GLY A 445 -13.26 4.37 33.29
C GLY A 445 -13.09 5.09 31.95
N PHE A 446 -14.00 4.92 30.97
CA PHE A 446 -13.94 5.63 29.70
C PHE A 446 -14.21 7.14 29.81
N ASN A 447 -14.68 7.64 30.95
CA ASN A 447 -14.75 9.09 31.18
C ASN A 447 -13.42 9.66 31.71
N LEU A 448 -12.54 8.81 32.26
CA LEU A 448 -11.28 9.22 32.88
C LEU A 448 -10.11 9.15 31.91
N VAL A 449 -9.99 8.02 31.19
CA VAL A 449 -8.84 7.72 30.32
C VAL A 449 -9.27 7.15 28.98
N THR A 450 -8.38 7.19 27.99
CA THR A 450 -8.66 6.61 26.65
C THR A 450 -8.76 5.09 26.68
N CYS A 451 -7.88 4.41 27.42
CA CYS A 451 -7.79 2.94 27.47
C CYS A 451 -7.95 2.42 28.91
N PRO A 452 -9.17 2.42 29.47
CA PRO A 452 -9.40 1.96 30.84
C PRO A 452 -9.10 0.47 31.04
N ASN A 453 -9.16 -0.36 29.98
CA ASN A 453 -8.68 -1.74 30.08
C ASN A 453 -7.21 -1.81 30.51
N TYR A 454 -6.33 -0.97 29.95
CA TYR A 454 -4.93 -0.89 30.37
C TYR A 454 -4.75 -0.29 31.76
N MET A 455 -5.60 0.67 32.14
CA MET A 455 -5.63 1.23 33.50
C MET A 455 -5.90 0.12 34.53
N PHE A 456 -6.97 -0.65 34.34
CA PHE A 456 -7.33 -1.73 35.26
C PHE A 456 -6.32 -2.89 35.22
N GLU A 457 -5.70 -3.17 34.08
CA GLU A 457 -4.59 -4.13 33.99
C GLU A 457 -3.39 -3.67 34.83
N THR A 458 -3.08 -2.36 34.79
CA THR A 458 -2.04 -1.76 35.64
C THR A 458 -2.39 -1.92 37.12
N VAL A 459 -3.65 -1.69 37.51
CA VAL A 459 -4.13 -1.89 38.88
C VAL A 459 -3.98 -3.35 39.32
N SER A 460 -4.29 -4.33 38.46
CA SER A 460 -4.09 -5.75 38.75
C SER A 460 -2.63 -6.06 39.09
N TRP A 461 -1.71 -5.58 38.26
CA TRP A 461 -0.28 -5.85 38.40
C TRP A 461 0.36 -5.09 39.57
N VAL A 462 -0.13 -3.91 39.91
CA VAL A 462 0.20 -3.25 41.19
C VAL A 462 -0.24 -4.13 42.36
N GLY A 463 -1.43 -4.72 42.31
CA GLY A 463 -1.92 -5.67 43.31
C GLY A 463 -0.99 -6.88 43.48
N ILE A 464 -0.57 -7.51 42.38
CA ILE A 464 0.39 -8.63 42.39
C ILE A 464 1.73 -8.19 42.99
N TRP A 465 2.23 -7.01 42.61
CA TRP A 465 3.47 -6.48 43.16
C TRP A 465 3.39 -6.22 44.67
N LEU A 466 2.27 -5.70 45.19
CA LEU A 466 2.09 -5.53 46.65
C LEU A 466 2.08 -6.87 47.40
N VAL A 467 1.51 -7.92 46.80
CA VAL A 467 1.50 -9.27 47.40
C VAL A 467 2.90 -9.85 47.44
N ASN A 468 3.68 -9.68 46.36
CA ASN A 468 4.93 -10.40 46.20
C ASN A 468 6.19 -9.60 46.57
N TRP A 469 6.08 -8.28 46.59
CA TRP A 469 7.15 -7.31 46.84
C TRP A 469 8.45 -7.56 46.06
N SER A 470 8.34 -8.17 44.87
CA SER A 470 9.47 -8.56 44.05
C SER A 470 9.90 -7.42 43.12
N LEU A 471 11.20 -7.09 43.13
CA LEU A 471 11.78 -6.12 42.19
C LEU A 471 11.55 -6.54 40.73
N SER A 472 11.58 -7.84 40.44
CA SER A 472 11.30 -8.36 39.10
C SER A 472 9.88 -8.03 38.64
N THR A 473 8.91 -8.10 39.55
CA THR A 473 7.51 -7.73 39.25
C THR A 473 7.37 -6.22 39.05
N LEU A 474 8.07 -5.40 39.84
CA LEU A 474 8.07 -3.95 39.65
C LEU A 474 8.66 -3.55 38.29
N VAL A 475 9.79 -4.14 37.91
CA VAL A 475 10.42 -3.89 36.60
C VAL A 475 9.49 -4.31 35.47
N PHE A 476 8.89 -5.49 35.55
CA PHE A 476 7.90 -5.94 34.57
C PHE A 476 6.72 -4.97 34.47
N LEU A 477 6.15 -4.56 35.60
CA LEU A 477 5.05 -3.60 35.67
C LEU A 477 5.41 -2.29 34.96
N VAL A 478 6.56 -1.70 35.26
CA VAL A 478 7.01 -0.43 34.64
C VAL A 478 7.15 -0.59 33.12
N LEU A 479 7.78 -1.67 32.66
CA LEU A 479 7.94 -1.95 31.23
C LEU A 479 6.60 -2.17 30.53
N ALA A 480 5.70 -2.95 31.13
CA ALA A 480 4.38 -3.24 30.59
C ALA A 480 3.51 -1.96 30.52
N VAL A 481 3.50 -1.15 31.58
CA VAL A 481 2.78 0.13 31.62
C VAL A 481 3.34 1.09 30.57
N GLY A 482 4.66 1.20 30.44
CA GLY A 482 5.30 2.04 29.40
C GLY A 482 4.87 1.61 27.99
N GLN A 483 4.88 0.31 27.70
CA GLN A 483 4.44 -0.22 26.41
C GLN A 483 2.95 0.08 26.15
N MET A 484 2.07 -0.19 27.13
CA MET A 484 0.63 0.09 27.03
C MET A 484 0.34 1.59 26.87
N ALA A 485 1.10 2.46 27.52
CA ALA A 485 1.01 3.91 27.40
C ALA A 485 1.25 4.37 25.95
N THR A 486 2.28 3.82 25.28
CA THR A 486 2.54 4.14 23.86
C THR A 486 1.39 3.69 22.95
N TRP A 487 0.80 2.51 23.23
CA TRP A 487 -0.36 2.01 22.48
C TRP A 487 -1.61 2.86 22.72
N ALA A 488 -1.85 3.28 23.97
CA ALA A 488 -2.97 4.11 24.33
C ALA A 488 -2.90 5.49 23.63
N ARG A 489 -1.71 6.11 23.59
CA ARG A 489 -1.48 7.35 22.84
C ARG A 489 -1.80 7.19 21.35
N LYS A 490 -1.33 6.10 20.72
CA LYS A 490 -1.65 5.80 19.31
C LYS A 490 -3.15 5.62 19.09
N LYS A 491 -3.85 5.00 20.05
CA LYS A 491 -5.31 4.82 20.00
C LYS A 491 -6.06 6.13 20.13
N GLU A 492 -5.64 7.01 21.05
CA GLU A 492 -6.19 8.36 21.22
C GLU A 492 -6.08 9.17 19.92
N MET A 493 -4.89 9.20 19.32
CA MET A 493 -4.67 9.92 18.05
C MET A 493 -5.57 9.38 16.93
N ARG A 494 -5.78 8.06 16.89
CA ARG A 494 -6.69 7.43 15.93
C ARG A 494 -8.14 7.85 16.15
N TYR A 495 -8.63 7.82 17.40
CA TYR A 495 -10.01 8.22 17.71
C TYR A 495 -10.28 9.68 17.34
N ARG A 496 -9.33 10.58 17.58
CA ARG A 496 -9.47 11.99 17.15
C ARG A 496 -9.57 12.13 15.63
N LYS A 497 -8.74 11.40 14.88
CA LYS A 497 -8.76 11.43 13.42
C LYS A 497 -10.04 10.83 12.84
N GLU A 498 -10.49 9.73 13.43
CA GLU A 498 -11.61 8.92 12.93
C GLU A 498 -12.97 9.55 13.25
N PHE A 499 -13.15 10.06 14.47
CA PHE A 499 -14.45 10.56 14.94
C PHE A 499 -14.58 12.07 14.97
N ARG A 500 -13.50 12.82 14.74
CA ARG A 500 -13.46 14.30 14.72
C ARG A 500 -14.28 14.89 15.87
N ASP A 501 -15.30 15.68 15.57
CA ASP A 501 -16.13 16.42 16.53
C ASP A 501 -16.98 15.52 17.43
N LYS A 502 -17.21 14.26 17.05
CA LYS A 502 -17.96 13.28 17.86
C LYS A 502 -17.16 12.75 19.05
N TYR A 503 -15.83 12.90 19.05
CA TYR A 503 -14.96 12.38 20.11
C TYR A 503 -14.40 13.49 20.99
N LYS A 504 -14.77 13.45 22.28
CA LYS A 504 -14.19 14.36 23.27
C LYS A 504 -12.75 13.95 23.57
N ARG A 505 -11.82 14.85 23.23
CA ARG A 505 -10.39 14.71 23.54
C ARG A 505 -10.17 14.43 25.02
N LYS A 506 -9.33 13.44 25.32
CA LYS A 506 -8.92 13.12 26.70
C LYS A 506 -7.51 13.63 26.99
N ARG A 507 -7.33 14.06 28.25
CA ARG A 507 -6.03 14.49 28.78
C ARG A 507 -5.16 13.30 29.19
N PHE A 508 -5.78 12.23 29.69
CA PHE A 508 -5.11 11.04 30.18
C PHE A 508 -5.43 9.81 29.31
N PHE A 509 -4.44 8.97 29.05
CA PHE A 509 -4.56 7.82 28.16
C PHE A 509 -4.71 6.50 28.92
N ILE A 510 -4.00 6.34 30.05
CA ILE A 510 -4.07 5.14 30.89
C ILE A 510 -4.13 5.44 32.39
N LEU A 511 -3.48 6.49 32.89
CA LEU A 511 -3.40 6.78 34.33
C LEU A 511 -3.96 8.17 34.61
N PRO A 512 -5.13 8.29 35.28
CA PRO A 512 -5.72 9.57 35.63
C PRO A 512 -4.73 10.43 36.42
N GLY A 513 -4.56 11.70 36.03
CA GLY A 513 -3.66 12.63 36.72
C GLY A 513 -2.18 12.53 36.30
N ILE A 514 -1.77 11.45 35.63
CA ILE A 514 -0.37 11.21 35.26
C ILE A 514 -0.19 11.18 33.75
N TYR A 515 -0.86 10.26 33.04
CA TYR A 515 -0.61 10.00 31.62
C TYR A 515 -1.82 9.53 30.82
#